data_AF-A0A2J8QN46-F1
#
_entry.id   AF-A0A2J8QN46-F1
#
_cell.length_a   1.000
_cell.length_b   1.000
_cell.length_c   1.000
_cell.angle_alpha   90.00
_cell.angle_beta   90.00
_cell.angle_gamma   90.00
#
_symmetry.space_group_name_H-M   'P 1'
#
loop_
_entity.id
_entity.type
_entity.pdbx_description
1 polymer ?
#
loop_
_entity_poly.entity_id
_entity_poly.type
_entity_poly.pdbx_seq_one_letter_code
_entity_poly.pdbx_strand_id
1 'polypeptide(L)'
;MIAPEGSLVFHEKAWNAYPYCRTIVTNEYMKDDFFIKIETWHKPDLGTLENVHGLDPNTWKTVEIVHIDIADRSQVEPADYKADEDPALFQSVKTKRGPLGPNWKKELANSPDCPQMCAY
;
A
#
# COMPACT_ATOMS: atom_id res chain seq x y z
N MET A 1 21.79 -5.48 -29.16
CA MET A 1 21.40 -5.67 -27.75
C MET A 1 20.75 -4.37 -27.30
N ILE A 2 19.55 -4.41 -26.71
CA ILE A 2 18.74 -3.21 -26.41
C ILE A 2 19.02 -2.64 -25.01
N ALA A 3 19.56 -3.44 -24.09
CA ALA A 3 19.86 -3.03 -22.72
C ALA A 3 21.25 -3.52 -22.26
N PRO A 4 21.94 -2.78 -21.36
CA PRO A 4 23.21 -3.21 -20.76
C PRO A 4 23.06 -4.49 -19.93
N GLU A 5 24.17 -5.23 -19.77
CA GLU A 5 24.21 -6.41 -18.92
C GLU A 5 23.85 -6.07 -17.46
N GLY A 6 23.06 -6.92 -16.81
CA GLY A 6 22.60 -6.72 -15.43
C GLY A 6 21.53 -5.63 -15.22
N SER A 7 21.19 -4.85 -16.25
CA SER A 7 20.26 -3.71 -16.11
C SER A 7 18.80 -4.09 -15.87
N LEU A 8 18.41 -5.34 -16.15
CA LEU A 8 17.02 -5.81 -16.04
C LEU A 8 16.79 -6.74 -14.84
N VAL A 9 17.81 -6.99 -14.01
CA VAL A 9 17.71 -7.84 -12.83
C VAL A 9 17.63 -6.97 -11.59
N PHE A 10 16.54 -7.10 -10.84
CA PHE A 10 16.34 -6.40 -9.58
C PHE A 10 16.37 -7.40 -8.43
N HIS A 11 17.06 -7.04 -7.35
CA HIS A 11 17.15 -7.86 -6.15
C HIS A 11 16.31 -7.24 -5.06
N GLU A 12 15.28 -7.97 -4.62
CA GLU A 12 14.48 -7.62 -3.45
C GLU A 12 15.02 -8.34 -2.21
N LYS A 13 15.23 -7.59 -1.13
CA LYS A 13 15.50 -8.11 0.22
C LYS A 13 14.45 -7.57 1.17
N ALA A 14 13.72 -8.46 1.83
CA ALA A 14 12.64 -8.11 2.74
C ALA A 14 12.92 -8.62 4.16
N TRP A 15 12.69 -7.75 5.14
CA TRP A 15 12.67 -8.05 6.57
C TRP A 15 11.24 -7.89 7.06
N ASN A 16 10.54 -9.02 7.17
CA ASN A 16 9.18 -9.06 7.69
C ASN A 16 9.21 -9.28 9.21
N ALA A 17 8.97 -8.21 9.96
CA ALA A 17 8.87 -8.20 11.41
C ALA A 17 7.49 -7.65 11.82
N TYR A 18 6.43 -8.24 11.25
CA TYR A 18 5.05 -7.78 11.42
C TYR A 18 4.76 -7.38 12.88
N PRO A 19 4.23 -6.16 13.13
CA PRO A 19 3.54 -5.28 12.17
C PRO A 19 4.43 -4.33 11.35
N TYR A 20 5.75 -4.38 11.52
CA TYR A 20 6.68 -3.58 10.73
C TYR A 20 7.35 -4.41 9.63
N CYS A 21 7.42 -3.88 8.42
CA CYS A 21 8.14 -4.50 7.31
C CYS A 21 9.12 -3.50 6.70
N ARG A 22 10.27 -3.99 6.25
CA ARG A 22 11.21 -3.22 5.43
C ARG A 22 11.60 -4.05 4.22
N THR A 23 11.43 -3.49 3.03
CA THR A 23 11.84 -4.09 1.76
C THR A 23 12.79 -3.13 1.06
N ILE A 24 13.90 -3.66 0.55
CA ILE A 24 14.90 -2.92 -0.22
C ILE A 24 15.04 -3.60 -1.58
N VAL A 25 14.84 -2.86 -2.66
CA VAL A 25 15.06 -3.29 -4.03
C VAL A 25 16.28 -2.57 -4.60
N THR A 26 17.23 -3.31 -5.14
CA THR A 26 18.48 -2.79 -5.74
C THR A 26 18.71 -3.37 -7.13
N ASN A 27 19.60 -2.77 -7.92
CA ASN A 27 19.98 -3.25 -9.25
C ASN A 27 21.51 -3.24 -9.39
N GLU A 28 22.09 -4.32 -9.90
CA GLU A 28 23.56 -4.46 -9.97
C GLU A 28 24.21 -3.50 -10.97
N TYR A 29 23.54 -3.21 -12.09
CA TYR A 29 24.04 -2.29 -13.12
C TYR A 29 24.07 -0.83 -12.63
N MET A 30 23.00 -0.39 -11.96
CA MET A 30 22.87 0.98 -11.43
C MET A 30 23.57 1.18 -10.07
N LYS A 31 23.95 0.11 -9.37
CA LYS A 31 24.67 0.16 -8.09
C LYS A 31 23.94 1.06 -7.08
N ASP A 32 24.67 1.98 -6.45
CA ASP A 32 24.17 2.87 -5.41
C ASP A 32 23.29 4.02 -5.95
N ASP A 33 23.29 4.23 -7.27
CA ASP A 33 22.46 5.26 -7.91
C ASP A 33 20.98 4.85 -8.01
N PHE A 34 20.65 3.59 -7.68
CA PHE A 34 19.28 3.08 -7.65
C PHE A 34 18.99 2.31 -6.37
N PHE A 35 17.94 2.72 -5.66
CA PHE A 35 17.28 1.85 -4.70
C PHE A 35 15.80 2.25 -4.57
N ILE A 36 14.95 1.25 -4.26
CA ILE A 36 13.59 1.48 -3.76
C ILE A 36 13.55 0.92 -2.35
N LYS A 37 13.15 1.74 -1.40
CA LYS A 37 12.96 1.33 0.00
C LYS A 37 11.50 1.50 0.37
N ILE A 38 10.85 0.40 0.73
CA ILE A 38 9.48 0.37 1.22
C ILE A 38 9.55 0.02 2.70
N GLU A 39 9.13 0.93 3.56
CA GLU A 39 8.99 0.69 4.99
C GLU A 39 7.52 0.78 5.31
N THR A 40 6.96 -0.25 5.96
CA THR A 40 5.51 -0.33 6.20
C THR A 40 5.21 -0.53 7.67
N TRP A 41 4.26 0.23 8.20
CA TRP A 41 3.65 -0.02 9.50
C TRP A 41 2.18 -0.41 9.33
N HIS A 42 1.81 -1.58 9.85
CA HIS A 42 0.41 -1.99 9.94
C HIS A 42 -0.15 -1.55 11.30
N LYS A 43 -1.11 -0.63 11.30
CA LYS A 43 -1.69 -0.08 12.53
C LYS A 43 -3.20 -0.35 12.58
N PRO A 44 -3.77 -0.63 13.77
CA PRO A 44 -5.20 -0.86 13.95
C PRO A 44 -5.98 0.46 14.03
N ASP A 45 -5.86 1.30 13.00
CA ASP A 45 -6.54 2.59 12.89
C ASP A 45 -7.12 2.80 11.47
N LEU A 46 -7.47 4.05 11.13
CA LEU A 46 -8.04 4.46 9.85
C LEU A 46 -7.13 5.41 9.07
N GLY A 47 -5.81 5.34 9.24
CA GLY A 47 -4.91 6.19 8.45
C GLY A 47 -4.73 7.60 9.02
N THR A 48 -5.01 7.83 10.30
CA THR A 48 -4.99 9.16 10.93
C THR A 48 -3.68 9.54 11.64
N LEU A 49 -2.76 8.60 11.84
CA LEU A 49 -1.43 8.88 12.40
C LEU A 49 -0.52 9.60 11.41
N GLU A 50 0.02 10.74 11.82
CA GLU A 50 1.05 11.47 11.11
C GLU A 50 2.44 10.92 11.43
N ASN A 51 3.34 10.89 10.43
CA ASN A 51 4.76 10.54 10.59
C ASN A 51 5.02 9.26 11.43
N VAL A 52 4.28 8.17 11.16
CA VAL A 52 4.39 6.92 11.94
C VAL A 52 5.79 6.28 11.89
N HIS A 53 6.60 6.64 10.88
CA HIS A 53 7.98 6.18 10.71
C HIS A 53 8.99 6.99 11.52
N GLY A 54 8.57 8.07 12.18
CA GLY A 54 9.46 8.89 13.02
C GLY A 54 10.56 9.59 12.23
N LEU A 55 10.24 10.05 11.00
CA LEU A 55 11.17 10.83 10.19
C LEU A 55 11.47 12.17 10.86
N ASP A 56 12.66 12.71 10.63
CA ASP A 56 12.99 14.04 11.13
C ASP A 56 12.11 15.11 10.48
N PRO A 57 11.92 16.28 11.12
CA PRO A 57 11.00 17.30 10.64
C PRO A 57 11.31 17.86 9.25
N ASN A 58 12.55 17.80 8.78
CA ASN A 58 12.91 18.32 7.45
C ASN A 58 12.55 17.30 6.37
N THR A 59 12.86 16.02 6.60
CA THR A 59 12.46 14.94 5.69
C THR A 59 10.94 14.79 5.65
N TRP A 60 10.25 14.85 6.80
CA TRP A 60 8.79 14.71 6.83
C TRP A 60 8.07 15.78 6.00
N LYS A 61 8.57 17.02 5.97
CA LYS A 61 7.99 18.10 5.14
C LYS A 61 8.04 17.83 3.65
N THR A 62 8.94 16.97 3.18
CA THR A 62 9.04 16.62 1.76
C THR A 62 8.22 15.39 1.40
N VAL A 63 7.59 14.73 2.38
CA VAL A 63 6.77 13.54 2.14
C VAL A 63 5.39 13.96 1.66
N GLU A 64 4.98 13.41 0.52
CA GLU A 64 3.60 13.49 0.03
C GLU A 64 2.78 12.32 0.60
N ILE A 65 1.62 12.63 1.16
CA ILE A 65 0.68 11.61 1.67
C ILE A 65 -0.35 11.31 0.58
N VAL A 66 -0.28 10.11 0.03
CA VAL A 66 -1.23 9.62 -0.98
C VAL A 66 -2.13 8.56 -0.36
N HIS A 67 -3.45 8.79 -0.42
CA HIS A 67 -4.44 7.83 0.09
C HIS A 67 -4.93 6.94 -1.05
N ILE A 68 -4.82 5.63 -0.86
CA ILE A 68 -5.38 4.63 -1.77
C ILE A 68 -6.75 4.19 -1.25
N ASP A 69 -7.78 4.31 -2.08
CA ASP A 69 -9.12 3.82 -1.79
C ASP A 69 -9.44 2.61 -2.68
N ILE A 70 -9.41 1.41 -2.09
CA ILE A 70 -9.60 0.15 -2.81
C ILE A 70 -11.00 0.00 -3.44
N ALA A 71 -11.97 0.82 -3.05
CA ALA A 71 -13.32 0.82 -3.62
C ALA A 71 -13.51 1.90 -4.70
N ASP A 72 -12.53 2.78 -4.90
CA ASP A 72 -12.61 3.87 -5.85
C ASP A 72 -12.17 3.42 -7.24
N ARG A 73 -13.15 3.19 -8.12
CA ARG A 73 -12.91 2.78 -9.51
C ARG A 73 -12.04 3.77 -10.29
N SER A 74 -12.01 5.04 -9.91
CA SER A 74 -11.20 6.05 -10.61
C SER A 74 -9.70 5.94 -10.36
N GLN A 75 -9.29 5.19 -9.33
CA GLN A 75 -7.88 4.92 -9.01
C GLN A 75 -7.31 3.69 -9.75
N VAL A 76 -8.14 3.01 -10.55
CA VAL A 76 -7.75 1.81 -11.29
C VAL A 76 -7.68 2.13 -12.77
N GLU A 77 -6.53 1.85 -13.39
CA GLU A 77 -6.37 2.03 -14.83
C GLU A 77 -7.35 1.13 -15.62
N PRO A 78 -7.90 1.59 -16.75
CA PRO A 78 -8.86 0.79 -17.53
C PRO A 78 -8.32 -0.58 -17.95
N ALA A 79 -7.01 -0.69 -18.20
CA ALA A 79 -6.36 -1.92 -18.63
C ALA A 79 -6.23 -2.96 -17.50
N ASP A 80 -6.19 -2.52 -16.24
CA ASP A 80 -6.00 -3.40 -15.08
C ASP A 80 -7.32 -3.86 -14.46
N TYR A 81 -8.43 -3.20 -14.81
CA TYR A 81 -9.71 -3.48 -14.18
C TYR A 81 -10.27 -4.86 -14.52
N LYS A 82 -10.63 -5.61 -13.48
CA LYS A 82 -11.41 -6.84 -13.58
C LYS A 82 -12.57 -6.80 -12.57
N ALA A 83 -13.78 -7.09 -13.04
CA ALA A 83 -14.98 -7.02 -12.20
C ALA A 83 -14.98 -8.04 -11.05
N ASP A 84 -14.27 -9.16 -11.18
CA ASP A 84 -14.11 -10.18 -10.15
C ASP A 84 -13.03 -9.84 -9.10
N GLU A 85 -12.23 -8.80 -9.35
CA GLU A 85 -11.24 -8.25 -8.42
C GLU A 85 -11.72 -6.90 -7.80
N ASP A 86 -12.96 -6.47 -8.09
CA ASP A 86 -13.53 -5.18 -7.67
C ASP A 86 -14.19 -5.27 -6.26
N PRO A 87 -13.62 -4.62 -5.23
CA PRO A 87 -14.18 -4.63 -3.88
C PRO A 87 -15.55 -3.94 -3.76
N ALA A 88 -15.90 -3.05 -4.70
CA ALA A 88 -17.21 -2.41 -4.76
C ALA A 88 -18.31 -3.34 -5.29
N LEU A 89 -17.94 -4.49 -5.88
CA LEU A 89 -18.87 -5.52 -6.36
C LEU A 89 -18.80 -6.81 -5.53
N PHE A 90 -17.67 -7.07 -4.88
CA PHE A 90 -17.42 -8.31 -4.15
C PHE A 90 -18.09 -8.33 -2.76
N GLN A 91 -18.73 -9.46 -2.42
CA GLN A 91 -19.14 -9.77 -1.06
C GLN A 91 -18.61 -11.15 -0.63
N SER A 92 -17.97 -11.19 0.53
CA SER A 92 -17.50 -12.44 1.12
C SER A 92 -18.66 -13.31 1.60
N VAL A 93 -18.75 -14.54 1.11
CA VAL A 93 -19.78 -15.50 1.52
C VAL A 93 -19.66 -15.85 3.01
N LYS A 94 -18.43 -15.94 3.54
CA LYS A 94 -18.15 -16.40 4.91
C LYS A 94 -18.30 -15.29 5.95
N THR A 95 -17.75 -14.11 5.66
CA THR A 95 -17.69 -12.99 6.62
C THR A 95 -18.74 -11.92 6.38
N LYS A 96 -19.44 -11.97 5.24
CA LYS A 96 -20.43 -10.98 4.81
C LYS A 96 -19.90 -9.55 4.64
N ARG A 97 -18.57 -9.36 4.68
CA ARG A 97 -17.93 -8.08 4.37
C ARG A 97 -18.05 -7.77 2.88
N GLY A 98 -18.18 -6.48 2.58
CA GLY A 98 -18.45 -5.99 1.23
C GLY A 98 -19.92 -6.16 0.82
N PRO A 99 -20.34 -5.60 -0.32
CA PRO A 99 -19.52 -4.74 -1.20
C PRO A 99 -19.16 -3.41 -0.53
N LEU A 100 -18.02 -2.83 -0.93
CA LEU A 100 -17.57 -1.54 -0.41
C LEU A 100 -18.18 -0.41 -1.25
N GLY A 101 -19.22 0.23 -0.71
CA GLY A 101 -19.81 1.41 -1.34
C GLY A 101 -18.96 2.69 -1.18
N PRO A 102 -19.32 3.82 -1.80
CA PRO A 102 -18.54 5.07 -1.74
C PRO A 102 -18.29 5.64 -0.33
N ASN A 103 -19.10 5.25 0.65
CA ASN A 103 -18.98 5.69 2.05
C ASN A 103 -18.41 4.61 2.98
N TRP A 104 -17.87 3.50 2.45
CA TRP A 104 -17.45 2.34 3.24
C TRP A 104 -16.51 2.69 4.39
N LYS A 105 -15.58 3.64 4.21
CA LYS A 105 -14.68 4.12 5.27
C LYS A 105 -15.42 4.74 6.45
N LYS A 106 -16.46 5.53 6.19
CA LYS A 106 -17.29 6.15 7.25
C LYS A 106 -18.17 5.10 7.93
N GLU A 107 -18.71 4.17 7.17
CA GLU A 107 -19.52 3.06 7.70
C GLU A 107 -18.67 2.15 8.59
N LEU A 108 -17.44 1.85 8.16
CA LEU A 108 -16.46 1.05 8.91
C LEU A 108 -16.10 1.72 10.24
N ALA A 109 -15.82 3.03 10.23
CA ALA A 109 -15.53 3.79 11.46
C ALA A 109 -16.67 3.74 12.50
N ASN A 110 -17.92 3.52 12.04
CA ASN A 110 -19.10 3.41 12.90
C ASN A 110 -19.49 1.95 13.21
N SER A 111 -18.74 0.96 12.73
CA SER A 111 -19.05 -0.46 12.87
C SER A 111 -18.04 -1.14 13.81
N PRO A 112 -18.34 -1.26 15.12
CA PRO A 112 -17.40 -1.82 16.08
C PRO A 112 -17.09 -3.31 15.84
N ASP A 113 -17.99 -4.03 15.17
CA ASP A 113 -17.84 -5.47 14.88
C ASP A 113 -17.03 -5.75 13.60
N CYS A 114 -16.75 -4.71 12.80
CA CYS A 114 -15.97 -4.86 11.57
C CYS A 114 -14.51 -4.42 11.83
N PRO A 115 -13.54 -5.34 11.79
CA PRO A 115 -12.15 -4.97 12.07
C PRO A 115 -11.59 -4.10 10.95
N GLN A 116 -10.72 -3.17 11.34
CA GLN A 116 -10.08 -2.20 10.46
C GLN A 116 -8.59 -2.09 10.78
N MET A 117 -7.82 -1.69 9.78
CA MET A 117 -6.42 -1.36 9.89
C MET A 117 -6.00 -0.44 8.75
N CYS A 118 -4.86 0.22 8.89
CA CYS A 118 -4.20 0.97 7.85
C CYS A 118 -2.76 0.47 7.68
N ALA A 119 -2.30 0.38 6.43
CA ALA A 119 -0.90 0.19 6.09
C ALA A 119 -0.34 1.55 5.70
N TYR A 120 0.60 2.03 6.51
CA TYR A 120 1.38 3.24 6.28
C TYR A 120 2.68 2.91 5.59
#